data_AF-A0AAV9FF42-F1
#
_entry.id   AF-A0AAV9FF42-F1
#
_cell.length_a   1.000
_cell.length_b   1.000
_cell.length_c   1.000
_cell.angle_alpha   90.00
_cell.angle_beta   90.00
_cell.angle_gamma   90.00
#
_symmetry.space_group_name_H-M   'P 1'
#
loop_
_entity.id
_entity.type
_entity.pdbx_description
1 polymer ?
#
loop_
_entity_poly.entity_id
_entity_poly.type
_entity_poly.pdbx_seq_one_letter_code
_entity_poly.pdbx_strand_id
1 'polypeptide(L)'
;MRPNENKDTVTVYGTGETKGLLILEEDVAAFAIKTVDDPRTLNRLVICKPPKNTVTQLGLIELWEKKTGKKYKRVHLPEEEMVRLSETLPEPDNIRIAIVHNIFVDESSSRELGEDDLEASALYSDYKYSTIDRVMDRMIANPPKIKPALLPSPKQHH
;
A
#
# COMPACT_ATOMS: atom_id res chain seq x y z
N MET A 1 5.91 14.91 -8.80
CA MET A 1 5.26 15.73 -7.73
C MET A 1 5.91 15.41 -6.37
N ARG A 2 6.54 16.38 -5.68
CA ARG A 2 7.05 16.18 -4.30
C ARG A 2 5.95 16.58 -3.32
N PRO A 3 5.35 15.66 -2.52
CA PRO A 3 4.32 16.05 -1.57
C PRO A 3 4.96 16.80 -0.40
N ASN A 4 4.51 18.04 -0.20
CA ASN A 4 4.69 18.93 0.95
C ASN A 4 6.12 19.29 1.41
N GLU A 5 6.51 20.52 1.08
CA GLU A 5 7.53 21.28 1.82
C GLU A 5 7.04 21.75 3.21
N ASN A 6 5.76 21.53 3.54
CA ASN A 6 5.19 21.84 4.85
C ASN A 6 5.08 20.58 5.73
N LYS A 7 5.93 20.50 6.76
CA LYS A 7 6.08 19.33 7.66
C LYS A 7 4.83 19.03 8.51
N ASP A 8 3.81 19.88 8.47
CA ASP A 8 2.62 19.81 9.32
C ASP A 8 1.33 19.43 8.56
N THR A 9 1.42 19.20 7.25
CA THR A 9 0.29 18.76 6.43
C THR A 9 0.50 17.36 5.86
N VAL A 10 -0.57 16.58 5.80
CA VAL A 10 -0.60 15.26 5.16
C VAL A 10 -1.69 15.25 4.08
N THR A 11 -1.36 14.76 2.90
CA THR A 11 -2.34 14.58 1.81
C THR A 11 -3.17 13.33 2.07
N VAL A 12 -4.48 13.46 2.01
CA VAL A 12 -5.45 12.35 2.04
C VAL A 12 -6.00 12.18 0.63
N TYR A 13 -5.97 10.98 0.09
CA TYR A 13 -6.46 10.66 -1.25
C TYR A 13 -7.92 10.25 -1.17
N GLY A 14 -8.79 10.91 -1.93
CA GLY A 14 -10.24 10.75 -1.81
C GLY A 14 -10.74 11.09 -0.40
N THR A 15 -11.65 10.27 0.13
CA THR A 15 -12.13 10.38 1.52
C THR A 15 -11.10 9.92 2.54
N GLY A 16 -10.17 9.05 2.14
CA GLY A 16 -9.23 8.36 3.02
C GLY A 16 -9.85 7.22 3.85
N GLU A 17 -11.13 6.90 3.61
CA GLU A 17 -11.89 5.85 4.31
C GLU A 17 -11.84 4.48 3.59
N THR A 18 -11.43 4.46 2.33
CA THR A 18 -11.23 3.22 1.56
C THR A 18 -10.17 2.34 2.24
N LYS A 19 -10.45 1.04 2.33
CA LYS A 19 -9.54 0.05 2.91
C LYS A 19 -8.47 -0.34 1.90
N GLY A 20 -7.22 -0.01 2.20
CA GLY A 20 -6.03 -0.50 1.52
C GLY A 20 -5.38 -1.66 2.28
N LEU A 21 -4.60 -2.46 1.56
CA LEU A 21 -3.79 -3.55 2.12
C LEU A 21 -2.32 -3.16 2.05
N LEU A 22 -1.64 -3.14 3.20
CA LEU A 22 -0.23 -2.79 3.29
C LEU A 22 0.57 -3.91 3.95
N ILE A 23 1.59 -4.40 3.26
CA ILE A 23 2.40 -5.53 3.73
C ILE A 23 3.86 -5.11 3.67
N LEU A 24 4.62 -5.50 4.68
CA LEU A 24 6.05 -5.27 4.73
C LEU A 24 6.76 -6.12 3.66
N GLU A 25 7.71 -5.55 2.95
CA GLU A 25 8.43 -6.22 1.85
C GLU A 25 9.07 -7.54 2.29
N GLU A 26 9.62 -7.59 3.52
CA GLU A 26 10.22 -8.81 4.06
C GLU A 26 9.22 -9.95 4.26
N ASP A 27 7.96 -9.64 4.61
CA ASP A 27 6.90 -10.64 4.74
C ASP A 27 6.44 -11.16 3.38
N VAL A 28 6.36 -10.29 2.37
CA VAL A 28 6.07 -10.70 0.98
C VAL A 28 7.14 -11.68 0.48
N ALA A 29 8.41 -11.38 0.73
CA ALA A 29 9.52 -12.26 0.36
C ALA A 29 9.46 -13.60 1.09
N ALA A 30 9.16 -13.60 2.40
CA ALA A 30 9.03 -14.82 3.19
C ALA A 30 7.88 -15.71 2.69
N PHE A 31 6.71 -15.13 2.40
CA PHE A 31 5.60 -15.88 1.81
C PHE A 31 5.97 -16.42 0.42
N ALA A 32 6.57 -15.61 -0.44
CA ALA A 32 7.00 -16.05 -1.76
C ALA A 32 7.92 -17.28 -1.67
N ILE A 33 8.94 -17.27 -0.82
CA ILE A 33 9.84 -18.41 -0.62
C ILE A 33 9.08 -19.64 -0.11
N LYS A 34 8.18 -19.48 0.87
CA LYS A 34 7.36 -20.57 1.40
C LYS A 34 6.46 -21.22 0.35
N THR A 35 6.03 -20.45 -0.66
CA THR A 35 5.15 -20.95 -1.73
C THR A 35 5.86 -21.75 -2.81
N VAL A 36 7.20 -21.65 -2.97
CA VAL A 36 7.93 -22.24 -4.11
C VAL A 36 7.85 -23.77 -4.14
N ASP A 37 8.06 -24.41 -2.99
CA ASP A 37 8.12 -25.88 -2.88
C ASP A 37 6.88 -26.48 -2.18
N ASP A 38 5.84 -25.68 -1.96
CA ASP A 38 4.61 -26.14 -1.31
C ASP A 38 3.64 -26.74 -2.35
N PRO A 39 3.38 -28.05 -2.35
CA PRO A 39 2.50 -28.66 -3.36
C PRO A 39 1.08 -28.11 -3.35
N ARG A 40 0.64 -27.47 -2.25
CA ARG A 40 -0.69 -26.83 -2.15
C ARG A 40 -0.82 -25.60 -3.05
N THR A 41 0.28 -24.95 -3.40
CA THR A 41 0.31 -23.69 -4.18
C THR A 41 0.52 -23.93 -5.68
N LEU A 42 0.80 -25.17 -6.10
CA LEU A 42 1.06 -25.53 -7.48
C LEU A 42 -0.13 -25.17 -8.39
N ASN A 43 0.12 -24.33 -9.39
CA ASN A 43 -0.90 -23.82 -10.33
C ASN A 43 -2.08 -23.09 -9.64
N ARG A 44 -1.81 -22.47 -8.48
CA ARG A 44 -2.83 -21.80 -7.65
C ARG A 44 -2.47 -20.34 -7.46
N LEU A 45 -3.49 -19.46 -7.42
CA LEU A 45 -3.31 -18.07 -7.02
C LEU A 45 -3.14 -18.00 -5.50
N VAL A 46 -1.98 -17.51 -5.05
CA VAL A 46 -1.70 -17.21 -3.65
C VAL A 46 -1.76 -15.70 -3.43
N ILE A 47 -2.66 -15.26 -2.56
CA ILE A 47 -2.84 -13.87 -2.19
C ILE A 47 -2.23 -13.65 -0.81
N CYS A 48 -1.35 -12.67 -0.69
CA CYS A 48 -0.94 -12.16 0.61
C CYS A 48 -1.99 -11.14 1.05
N LYS A 49 -2.91 -11.51 1.96
CA LYS A 49 -3.93 -10.61 2.52
C LYS A 49 -4.07 -10.84 4.03
N PRO A 50 -3.01 -10.57 4.81
CA PRO A 50 -3.06 -10.78 6.25
C PRO A 50 -4.15 -9.90 6.91
N PRO A 51 -5.01 -10.49 7.75
CA PRO A 51 -6.22 -9.81 8.24
C PRO A 51 -5.94 -8.55 9.08
N LYS A 52 -4.76 -8.46 9.72
CA LYS A 52 -4.37 -7.31 10.57
C LYS A 52 -3.72 -6.15 9.79
N ASN A 53 -3.64 -6.25 8.46
CA ASN A 53 -2.93 -5.30 7.61
C ASN A 53 -3.83 -4.57 6.61
N THR A 54 -5.14 -4.81 6.70
CA THR A 54 -6.17 -4.02 6.03
C THR A 54 -6.46 -2.76 6.85
N VAL A 55 -6.23 -1.59 6.26
CA VAL A 55 -6.24 -0.30 6.95
C VAL A 55 -6.80 0.79 6.05
N THR A 56 -7.34 1.85 6.62
CA THR A 56 -7.71 3.07 5.88
C THR A 56 -6.59 4.11 5.99
N GLN A 57 -6.52 5.05 5.05
CA GLN A 57 -5.51 6.11 5.12
C GLN A 57 -5.70 6.99 6.36
N LEU A 58 -6.96 7.31 6.72
CA LEU A 58 -7.25 8.05 7.95
C LEU A 58 -6.82 7.27 9.20
N GLY A 59 -7.09 5.96 9.25
CA GLY A 59 -6.67 5.10 10.36
C GLY A 59 -5.14 5.02 10.48
N LEU A 60 -4.43 5.00 9.36
CA LEU A 60 -2.96 5.06 9.33
C LEU A 60 -2.43 6.39 9.91
N ILE A 61 -3.02 7.51 9.48
CA ILE A 61 -2.64 8.83 9.98
C ILE A 61 -2.89 8.91 11.49
N GLU A 62 -4.04 8.45 11.97
CA GLU A 62 -4.39 8.47 13.39
C GLU A 62 -3.45 7.62 14.25
N LEU A 63 -3.09 6.43 13.77
CA LEU A 63 -2.12 5.58 14.44
C LEU A 63 -0.74 6.25 14.52
N TRP A 64 -0.31 6.89 13.43
CA TRP A 64 0.95 7.63 13.38
C TRP A 64 0.96 8.83 14.34
N GLU A 65 -0.12 9.61 14.37
CA GLU A 65 -0.28 10.73 15.30
C GLU A 65 -0.26 10.26 16.76
N LYS A 66 -0.92 9.15 17.06
CA LYS A 66 -0.93 8.55 18.40
C LYS A 66 0.48 8.12 18.84
N LYS A 67 1.24 7.48 17.96
CA LYS A 67 2.59 6.99 18.27
C LYS A 67 3.63 8.11 18.40
N THR A 68 3.51 9.16 17.58
CA THR A 68 4.49 10.27 17.55
C THR A 68 4.11 11.44 18.46
N GLY A 69 2.85 11.54 18.88
CA GLY A 69 2.31 12.71 19.59
C GLY A 69 2.14 13.95 18.71
N LYS A 70 2.47 13.88 17.42
CA LYS A 70 2.35 14.99 16.46
C LYS A 70 0.98 14.96 15.79
N LYS A 71 0.37 16.14 15.58
CA LYS A 71 -0.84 16.31 14.78
C LYS A 71 -0.53 16.85 13.40
N TYR A 72 -1.32 16.44 12.41
CA TYR A 72 -1.17 16.89 11.03
C TYR A 72 -2.48 17.49 10.52
N LYS A 73 -2.38 18.58 9.77
CA LYS A 73 -3.50 19.10 8.99
C LYS A 73 -3.70 18.18 7.78
N ARG A 74 -4.85 17.52 7.72
CA ARG A 74 -5.27 16.65 6.61
C ARG A 74 -5.75 17.53 5.45
N VAL A 75 -5.21 17.30 4.26
CA VAL A 75 -5.60 18.00 3.02
C VAL A 75 -6.06 16.96 2.03
N HIS A 76 -7.35 16.96 1.72
CA HIS A 76 -7.93 15.98 0.80
C HIS A 76 -7.65 16.35 -0.65
N LEU A 77 -7.23 15.36 -1.44
CA LEU A 77 -7.13 15.40 -2.89
C LEU A 77 -8.34 14.61 -3.44
N PRO A 78 -9.36 15.30 -3.99
CA PRO A 78 -10.57 14.64 -4.51
C PRO A 78 -10.25 13.62 -5.60
N GLU A 79 -11.11 12.62 -5.74
CA GLU A 79 -10.95 11.57 -6.74
C GLU A 79 -10.89 12.14 -8.16
N GLU A 80 -11.78 13.08 -8.50
CA GLU A 80 -11.86 13.68 -9.84
C GLU A 80 -10.54 14.40 -10.18
N GLU A 81 -9.91 15.01 -9.19
CA GLU A 81 -8.61 15.64 -9.35
C GLU A 81 -7.49 14.61 -9.53
N MET A 82 -7.55 13.46 -8.85
CA MET A 82 -6.59 12.38 -9.06
C MET A 82 -6.70 11.80 -10.48
N VAL A 83 -7.93 11.59 -10.97
CA VAL A 83 -8.19 11.14 -12.35
C VAL A 83 -7.64 12.16 -13.34
N ARG A 84 -7.95 13.44 -13.17
CA ARG A 84 -7.41 14.52 -14.01
C ARG A 84 -5.88 14.55 -14.00
N LEU A 85 -5.24 14.37 -12.84
CA LEU A 85 -3.79 14.31 -12.73
C LEU A 85 -3.20 13.06 -13.41
N SER A 86 -3.91 11.93 -13.41
CA SER A 86 -3.49 10.71 -14.12
C SER A 86 -3.49 10.89 -15.63
N GLU A 87 -4.29 11.81 -16.17
CA GLU A 87 -4.34 12.10 -17.61
C GLU A 87 -3.39 13.23 -18.02
N THR A 88 -3.09 14.15 -17.10
CA THR A 88 -2.40 15.42 -17.44
C THR A 88 -0.95 15.49 -16.99
N LEU A 89 -0.52 14.68 -16.00
CA LEU A 89 0.87 14.66 -15.56
C LEU A 89 1.76 13.92 -16.57
N PRO A 90 3.03 14.35 -16.74
CA PRO A 90 3.98 13.59 -17.55
C PRO A 90 4.33 12.25 -16.87
N GLU A 91 4.77 11.28 -17.66
CA GLU A 91 5.37 10.07 -17.11
C GLU A 91 6.66 10.39 -16.33
N PRO A 92 6.89 9.77 -15.16
CA PRO A 92 6.11 8.69 -14.57
C PRO A 92 5.08 9.15 -13.50
N ASP A 93 4.84 10.45 -13.37
CA ASP A 93 4.00 11.02 -12.30
C ASP A 93 2.51 10.67 -12.48
N ASN A 94 2.00 10.56 -13.70
CA ASN A 94 0.66 10.06 -14.02
C ASN A 94 0.44 8.61 -13.51
N ILE A 95 1.40 7.71 -13.73
CA ILE A 95 1.32 6.31 -13.30
C ILE A 95 1.29 6.25 -11.77
N ARG A 96 2.09 7.10 -11.10
CA ARG A 96 2.11 7.15 -9.63
C ARG A 96 0.75 7.54 -9.07
N ILE A 97 0.10 8.58 -9.61
CA ILE A 97 -1.20 9.00 -9.10
C ILE A 97 -2.29 7.97 -9.41
N ALA A 98 -2.23 7.29 -10.56
CA ALA A 98 -3.15 6.18 -10.89
C ALA A 98 -3.01 4.99 -9.92
N ILE A 99 -1.78 4.60 -9.56
CA ILE A 99 -1.55 3.54 -8.56
C ILE A 99 -2.10 3.95 -7.19
N VAL A 100 -1.86 5.18 -6.76
CA VAL A 100 -2.36 5.69 -5.48
C VAL A 100 -3.89 5.76 -5.46
N HIS A 101 -4.52 6.18 -6.56
CA HIS A 101 -5.98 6.13 -6.73
C HIS A 101 -6.51 4.70 -6.59
N ASN A 102 -5.90 3.74 -7.28
CA ASN A 102 -6.32 2.34 -7.20
C ASN A 102 -6.22 1.77 -5.76
N ILE A 103 -5.20 2.15 -4.99
CA ILE A 103 -4.99 1.64 -3.62
C ILE A 103 -5.91 2.31 -2.59
N PHE A 104 -6.14 3.62 -2.68
CA PHE A 104 -6.75 4.41 -1.60
C PHE A 104 -8.11 5.03 -1.95
N VAL A 105 -8.60 4.85 -3.16
CA VAL A 105 -9.87 5.44 -3.62
C VAL A 105 -10.76 4.37 -4.24
N ASP A 106 -10.23 3.62 -5.21
CA ASP A 106 -10.98 2.59 -5.94
C ASP A 106 -11.27 1.35 -5.07
N GLU A 107 -12.53 1.20 -4.65
CA GLU A 107 -12.98 0.04 -3.88
C GLU A 107 -12.96 -1.27 -4.69
N SER A 108 -12.99 -1.20 -6.02
CA SER A 108 -12.95 -2.39 -6.88
C SER A 108 -11.61 -3.13 -6.82
N SER A 109 -10.56 -2.45 -6.35
CA SER A 109 -9.26 -3.07 -6.05
C SER A 109 -9.33 -4.09 -4.91
N SER A 110 -10.36 -4.00 -4.05
CA SER A 110 -10.53 -4.84 -2.86
C SER A 110 -11.25 -6.16 -3.17
N ARG A 111 -10.62 -7.02 -3.98
CA ARG A 111 -11.19 -8.32 -4.34
C ARG A 111 -11.38 -9.24 -3.12
N GLU A 112 -12.52 -9.94 -3.08
CA GLU A 112 -12.76 -11.07 -2.19
C GLU A 112 -11.99 -12.32 -2.65
N LEU A 113 -11.63 -13.19 -1.71
CA LEU A 113 -10.99 -14.46 -2.07
C LEU A 113 -12.01 -15.33 -2.80
N GLY A 114 -11.66 -15.83 -3.98
CA GLY A 114 -12.44 -16.87 -4.64
C GLY A 114 -12.34 -18.19 -3.88
N GLU A 115 -13.25 -19.13 -4.15
CA GLU A 115 -13.28 -20.45 -3.49
C GLU A 115 -11.94 -21.19 -3.60
N ASP A 116 -11.29 -21.02 -4.75
CA ASP A 116 -9.99 -21.60 -4.99
C ASP A 116 -8.88 -20.77 -4.31
N ASP A 117 -8.94 -19.44 -4.23
CA ASP A 117 -7.79 -18.62 -3.83
C ASP A 117 -7.17 -18.99 -2.47
N LEU A 118 -5.84 -19.04 -2.41
CA LEU A 118 -5.11 -19.33 -1.17
C LEU A 118 -4.65 -18.04 -0.51
N GLU A 119 -4.99 -17.84 0.76
CA GLU A 119 -4.43 -16.72 1.53
C GLU A 119 -3.15 -17.16 2.27
N ALA A 120 -2.06 -16.45 2.04
CA ALA A 120 -0.73 -16.86 2.51
C ALA A 120 -0.62 -16.92 4.04
N SER A 121 -1.22 -15.97 4.78
CA SER A 121 -1.15 -15.96 6.24
C SER A 121 -1.97 -17.07 6.90
N ALA A 122 -3.03 -17.54 6.24
CA ALA A 122 -3.79 -18.73 6.63
C ALA A 122 -3.02 -20.01 6.29
N LEU A 123 -2.38 -20.07 5.13
CA LEU A 123 -1.61 -21.23 4.65
C LEU A 123 -0.35 -21.49 5.50
N TYR A 124 0.27 -20.42 6.00
CA TYR A 124 1.51 -20.44 6.80
C TYR A 124 1.29 -19.77 8.17
N SER A 125 0.35 -20.31 8.95
CA SER A 125 -0.01 -19.78 10.29
C SER A 125 1.12 -19.82 11.32
N ASP A 126 2.18 -20.59 11.07
CA ASP A 126 3.43 -20.61 11.84
C ASP A 126 4.25 -19.32 11.67
N TYR A 127 4.09 -18.64 10.52
CA TYR A 127 4.81 -17.42 10.20
C TYR A 127 4.11 -16.19 10.77
N LYS A 128 4.82 -15.44 11.61
CA LYS A 128 4.32 -14.22 12.24
C LYS A 128 4.66 -13.01 11.39
N TYR A 129 3.77 -12.65 10.47
CA TYR A 129 3.91 -11.43 9.68
C TYR A 129 3.88 -10.16 10.54
N SER A 130 4.45 -9.08 10.00
CA SER A 130 4.51 -7.77 10.63
C SER A 130 3.19 -7.03 10.48
N THR A 131 2.55 -6.74 11.61
CA THR A 131 1.36 -5.89 11.65
C THR A 131 1.72 -4.43 11.35
N ILE A 132 0.75 -3.66 10.85
CA ILE A 132 0.94 -2.21 10.59
C ILE A 132 1.41 -1.45 11.83
N ASP A 133 0.88 -1.81 13.00
CA ASP A 133 1.30 -1.25 14.28
C ASP A 133 2.80 -1.42 14.53
N ARG A 134 3.34 -2.63 14.33
CA ARG A 134 4.78 -2.94 14.46
C ARG A 134 5.62 -2.27 13.38
N VAL A 135 5.10 -2.22 12.15
CA VAL A 135 5.79 -1.53 11.04
C VAL A 135 5.96 -0.05 11.37
N MET A 136 4.92 0.61 11.90
CA MET A 136 5.04 2.02 12.31
C MET A 136 6.06 2.22 13.44
N ASP A 137 6.11 1.33 14.44
CA ASP A 137 7.13 1.40 15.49
C ASP A 137 8.55 1.31 14.91
N ARG A 138 8.77 0.39 13.96
CA ARG A 138 10.04 0.27 13.23
C ARG A 138 10.37 1.53 12.44
N MET A 139 9.40 2.13 11.76
CA MET A 139 9.58 3.35 10.98
C MET A 139 9.95 4.55 11.87
N ILE A 140 9.39 4.64 13.07
CA ILE A 140 9.72 5.69 14.05
C ILE A 140 11.13 5.49 14.61
N ALA A 141 11.48 4.25 14.98
CA ALA A 141 12.77 3.94 15.59
C ALA A 141 13.93 3.98 14.58
N ASN A 142 13.71 3.51 13.35
CA ASN A 142 14.72 3.43 12.31
C ASN A 142 14.08 3.60 10.92
N PRO A 143 13.84 4.84 10.47
CA PRO A 143 13.18 5.12 9.20
C PRO A 143 14.03 4.59 8.03
N PRO A 144 13.49 3.72 7.16
CA PRO A 144 14.19 3.24 5.99
C PRO A 144 14.40 4.37 4.99
N LYS A 145 15.44 4.25 4.15
CA LYS A 145 15.59 5.14 2.99
C LYS A 145 14.45 4.88 2.02
N ILE A 146 13.66 5.92 1.73
CA ILE A 146 12.56 5.84 0.76
C ILE A 146 13.15 5.50 -0.62
N LYS A 147 12.70 4.40 -1.21
CA LYS A 147 13.06 3.98 -2.56
C LYS A 147 11.86 4.25 -3.47
N PRO A 148 11.90 5.24 -4.37
CA PRO A 148 10.87 5.36 -5.39
C PRO A 148 10.94 4.15 -6.31
N ALA A 149 9.78 3.63 -6.71
CA ALA A 149 9.73 2.57 -7.72
C ALA A 149 10.39 3.06 -9.01
N LEU A 150 11.26 2.23 -9.59
CA LEU A 150 11.79 2.41 -10.94
C LEU A 150 10.65 2.09 -11.90
N LEU A 151 9.93 3.11 -12.34
CA LEU A 151 8.94 2.94 -13.39
C LEU A 151 9.69 2.83 -14.73
N PRO A 152 9.30 1.86 -15.60
CA PRO A 152 9.96 1.69 -16.88
C PRO A 152 9.93 3.00 -17.66
N SER A 153 11.03 3.34 -18.33
CA SER A 153 11.09 4.55 -19.16
C SER A 153 10.03 4.48 -20.26
N PRO A 154 9.44 5.62 -20.66
CA PRO A 154 8.48 5.66 -21.75
C PRO A 154 9.11 4.99 -22.97
N LYS A 155 8.43 4.01 -23.57
CA LYS A 155 8.87 3.46 -24.85
C LYS A 155 8.86 4.61 -25.85
N GLN A 156 10.03 4.99 -26.37
CA GLN A 156 10.08 5.88 -27.52
C GLN A 156 9.44 5.12 -28.68
N HIS A 157 8.20 5.47 -29.01
CA HIS A 157 7.57 5.06 -30.25
C HIS A 157 8.27 5.81 -31.38
N HIS A 158 9.15 5.10 -32.10
CA HIS A 158 9.63 5.50 -33.43
C HIS A 158 8.62 5.09 -34.49
#